data_AF-A0AAX3RYI4-F1
#
_entry.id   AF-A0AAX3RYI4-F1
#
_cell.length_a   1.000
_cell.length_b   1.000
_cell.length_c   1.000
_cell.angle_alpha   90.00
_cell.angle_beta   90.00
_cell.angle_gamma   90.00
#
_symmetry.space_group_name_H-M   'P 1'
#
loop_
_entity.id
_entity.type
_entity.pdbx_description
1 polymer ?
#
loop_
_entity_poly.entity_id
_entity_poly.type
_entity_poly.pdbx_seq_one_letter_code
_entity_poly.pdbx_strand_id
1 'polypeptide(L)' 'MDRPLTDRQIVDIANELARVYYKRLGYEVPFGYRFDKAIHPQEIALFDMACIAFDVLRETSVMDALSNFEDGE' A
#
# COMPACT_ATOMS: atom_id res chain seq x y z
N MET A 1 4.68 15.57 -19.09
CA MET A 1 4.17 15.54 -17.71
C MET A 1 3.77 14.12 -17.44
N ASP A 2 4.30 13.52 -16.38
CA ASP A 2 3.88 12.19 -15.96
C ASP A 2 2.39 12.23 -15.62
N ARG A 3 1.62 11.21 -16.04
CA ARG A 3 0.18 11.16 -15.72
C ARG A 3 0.03 10.97 -14.21
N PRO A 4 -0.91 11.67 -13.55
CA PRO A 4 -1.22 11.36 -12.15
C PRO A 4 -1.63 9.89 -12.03
N LEU A 5 -1.20 9.24 -10.95
CA LEU A 5 -1.57 7.86 -10.65
C LEU A 5 -3.07 7.77 -10.40
N THR A 6 -3.68 6.65 -10.80
CA THR A 6 -5.04 6.32 -10.39
C THR A 6 -5.06 5.79 -8.96
N ASP A 7 -6.22 5.86 -8.30
CA ASP A 7 -6.42 5.31 -6.95
C ASP A 7 -6.01 3.84 -6.86
N ARG A 8 -6.37 3.05 -7.89
CA ARG A 8 -5.93 1.66 -7.99
C ARG A 8 -4.41 1.51 -8.03
N GLN A 9 -3.72 2.35 -8.82
CA GLN A 9 -2.27 2.32 -8.89
C GLN A 9 -1.63 2.72 -7.54
N ILE A 10 -2.21 3.69 -6.84
CA ILE A 10 -1.74 4.10 -5.51
C ILE A 10 -1.82 2.92 -4.53
N VAL A 11 -2.97 2.25 -4.45
CA VAL A 11 -3.19 1.09 -3.58
C VAL A 11 -2.28 -0.08 -3.95
N ASP A 12 -2.13 -0.38 -5.24
CA ASP A 12 -1.27 -1.48 -5.72
C ASP A 12 0.21 -1.20 -5.38
N ILE A 13 0.67 0.04 -5.55
CA ILE A 13 2.05 0.42 -5.22
C ILE A 13 2.29 0.39 -3.71
N ALA A 14 1.33 0.86 -2.90
CA ALA A 14 1.45 0.80 -1.44
C ALA A 14 1.56 -0.65 -0.93
N ASN A 15 0.77 -1.56 -1.50
CA ASN A 15 0.86 -2.99 -1.22
C ASN A 15 2.21 -3.59 -1.61
N GLU A 16 2.74 -3.21 -2.77
CA GLU A 16 4.06 -3.69 -3.19
C GLU A 16 5.17 -3.13 -2.32
N LEU A 17 5.06 -1.88 -1.86
CA LEU A 17 6.02 -1.28 -0.94
C LEU A 17 6.03 -2.00 0.42
N ALA A 18 4.85 -2.33 0.95
CA ALA A 18 4.73 -3.15 2.16
C ALA A 18 5.37 -4.53 1.98
N ARG A 19 5.18 -5.17 0.82
CA ARG A 19 5.84 -6.44 0.45
C ARG A 19 7.36 -6.33 0.43
N VAL A 20 7.90 -5.24 -0.12
CA VAL A 20 9.35 -4.98 -0.15
C VAL A 20 9.91 -4.89 1.27
N TYR A 21 9.22 -4.17 2.18
CA TYR A 21 9.65 -4.11 3.58
C TYR A 21 9.54 -5.46 4.28
N TYR A 22 8.47 -6.22 4.04
CA TYR A 22 8.29 -7.54 4.64
C TYR A 22 9.39 -8.52 4.21
N LYS A 23 9.74 -8.48 2.92
CA LYS A 23 10.88 -9.21 2.36
C LYS A 23 12.21 -8.77 2.95
N ARG A 24 12.39 -7.49 3.23
CA ARG A 24 13.62 -6.98 3.88
C ARG A 24 13.79 -7.53 5.30
N LEU A 25 12.70 -7.87 5.98
CA LEU A 25 12.71 -8.54 7.28
C LEU A 25 12.89 -10.07 7.19
N GLY A 26 13.01 -10.63 5.98
CA GLY A 26 13.24 -12.05 5.73
C GLY A 26 11.97 -12.89 5.57
N TYR A 27 10.80 -12.25 5.45
CA TYR A 27 9.52 -12.94 5.27
C TYR A 27 9.02 -12.87 3.82
N GLU A 28 8.16 -13.82 3.44
CA GLU A 28 7.50 -13.83 2.12
C GLU A 28 5.99 -14.09 2.28
N VAL A 29 5.21 -13.57 1.35
CA VAL A 29 3.76 -13.83 1.26
C VAL A 29 3.39 -14.26 -0.17
N PRO A 30 2.29 -14.99 -0.37
CA PRO A 30 1.85 -15.40 -1.69
C PRO A 30 1.68 -14.24 -2.68
N PHE A 31 1.71 -14.57 -3.97
CA PHE A 31 1.35 -13.63 -5.03
C PHE A 31 -0.08 -13.12 -4.83
N GLY A 32 -0.28 -11.81 -5.01
CA GLY A 32 -1.59 -11.18 -4.82
C GLY A 32 -2.00 -10.93 -3.36
N TYR A 33 -1.15 -11.26 -2.36
CA TYR A 33 -1.42 -10.89 -0.97
C TYR A 33 -1.63 -9.38 -0.80
N ARG A 34 -2.68 -9.01 -0.05
CA ARG A 34 -3.15 -7.64 0.18
C ARG A 34 -2.83 -7.22 1.62
N PHE A 35 -1.78 -6.42 1.77
CA PHE A 35 -1.35 -5.84 3.05
C PHE A 35 -2.35 -4.81 3.59
N ASP A 36 -3.10 -4.13 2.72
CA ASP A 36 -4.23 -3.28 3.12
C ASP A 36 -5.38 -4.04 3.79
N LYS A 37 -5.40 -5.38 3.64
CA LYS A 37 -6.39 -6.29 4.26
C LYS A 37 -5.78 -7.19 5.32
N ALA A 38 -4.53 -6.95 5.71
CA ALA A 38 -3.83 -7.77 6.69
C ALA A 38 -4.41 -7.57 8.11
N ILE A 39 -4.38 -8.66 8.89
CA ILE A 39 -4.76 -8.63 10.31
C ILE A 39 -3.57 -8.88 11.25
N HIS A 40 -2.44 -9.35 10.70
CA HIS A 40 -1.25 -9.62 11.49
C HIS A 40 -0.54 -8.29 11.84
N PRO A 41 -0.21 -8.03 13.12
CA PRO A 41 0.30 -6.72 13.55
C PRO A 41 1.53 -6.24 12.77
N GLN A 42 2.44 -7.14 12.42
CA GLN A 42 3.63 -6.77 11.65
C GLN A 42 3.28 -6.35 10.22
N GLU A 43 2.31 -7.01 9.58
CA GLU A 43 1.93 -6.72 8.20
C GLU A 43 1.16 -5.40 8.12
N ILE A 44 0.29 -5.13 9.10
CA ILE A 44 -0.37 -3.83 9.28
C ILE A 44 0.67 -2.73 9.42
N ALA A 45 1.64 -2.89 10.32
CA ALA A 45 2.68 -1.87 10.54
C ALA A 45 3.51 -1.57 9.27
N LEU A 46 3.70 -2.58 8.41
CA LEU A 46 4.41 -2.39 7.14
C LEU A 46 3.55 -1.71 6.06
N PHE A 47 2.25 -1.96 6.07
CA PHE A 47 1.32 -1.20 5.23
C PHE A 47 1.24 0.26 5.69
N ASP A 48 1.15 0.50 7.00
CA ASP A 48 1.18 1.86 7.57
C ASP A 48 2.47 2.60 7.17
N MET A 49 3.61 1.90 7.16
CA MET A 49 4.88 2.47 6.69
C MET A 49 4.83 2.84 5.20
N ALA A 50 4.13 2.07 4.37
CA ALA A 50 3.90 2.43 2.97
C ALA A 50 2.99 3.66 2.84
N CYS A 51 1.91 3.77 3.63
CA CYS A 51 1.06 4.94 3.68
C CYS A 51 1.85 6.21 4.06
N ILE A 52 2.64 6.14 5.15
CA ILE A 52 3.49 7.24 5.60
C ILE A 52 4.48 7.66 4.50
N ALA A 53 5.06 6.71 3.76
CA ALA A 53 5.97 7.03 2.66
C ALA A 53 5.26 7.82 1.55
N PHE A 54 4.01 7.50 1.24
CA PHE A 54 3.21 8.25 0.27
C PHE A 54 2.87 9.66 0.76
N ASP A 55 2.47 9.81 2.03
CA ASP A 55 2.20 11.11 2.62
C ASP A 55 3.43 12.02 2.58
N VAL A 56 4.60 11.48 2.94
CA VAL A 56 5.86 12.24 3.02
C VAL A 56 6.46 12.56 1.64
N LEU A 57 6.43 11.62 0.70
CA LEU A 57 7.15 11.76 -0.58
C LEU A 57 6.27 12.32 -1.71
N ARG A 58 4.95 12.16 -1.60
CA ARG A 58 4.01 12.46 -2.68
C ARG A 58 2.83 13.32 -2.25
N GLU A 59 2.71 13.67 -0.97
CA GLU A 59 1.55 14.40 -0.43
C GLU A 59 0.23 13.75 -0.86
N THR A 60 0.18 12.41 -0.88
CA THR A 60 -0.94 11.61 -1.40
C THR A 60 -1.40 10.62 -0.34
N SER A 61 -2.68 10.67 0.05
CA SER A 61 -3.27 9.72 1.00
C SER A 61 -3.59 8.38 0.32
N VAL A 62 -2.91 7.32 0.75
CA VAL A 62 -3.23 5.95 0.30
C VAL A 62 -4.59 5.50 0.83
N MET A 63 -4.98 5.95 2.01
CA MET A 63 -6.26 5.59 2.63
C MET A 63 -7.44 6.21 1.87
N ASP A 64 -7.29 7.43 1.37
CA ASP A 64 -8.32 8.07 0.54
C ASP A 64 -8.47 7.33 -0.79
N ALA A 65 -7.33 6.98 -1.43
CA ALA A 65 -7.32 6.17 -2.64
C ALA A 65 -7.96 4.79 -2.42
N LEU A 66 -7.73 4.16 -1.26
CA LEU A 66 -8.35 2.89 -0.89
C LEU A 66 -9.88 3.04 -0.76
N SER A 67 -10.35 4.07 -0.06
CA SER A 67 -11.78 4.36 0.09
C SER A 67 -12.45 4.58 -1.27
N ASN A 68 -11.86 5.43 -2.13
CA ASN A 68 -12.39 5.71 -3.46
C ASN A 68 -12.41 4.47 -4.36
N PHE A 69 -11.43 3.58 -4.19
CA PHE A 69 -11.35 2.33 -4.92
C PHE A 69 -12.46 1.36 -4.49
N GLU A 70 -12.74 1.25 -3.18
CA GLU A 70 -13.77 0.34 -2.65
C GLU A 70 -15.20 0.85 -2.88
N ASP A 71 -15.42 2.17 -2.92
CA ASP A 71 -16.73 2.77 -3.21
C ASP A 71 -17.11 2.72 -4.71
N GLY A 72 -16.14 2.43 -5.58
CA GLY A 72 -16.29 2.39 -7.04
C GLY A 72 -16.41 0.99 -7.67
N GLU A 73 -16.37 -0.08 -6.86
CA GLU A 73 -16.68 -1.48 -7.24
C GLU A 73 -18.14 -1.84 -6.94
#